data_AF-A0A7K2P8C4-F1
#
_entry.id   AF-A0A7K2P8C4-F1
#
_cell.length_a   1.000
_cell.length_b   1.000
_cell.length_c   1.000
_cell.angle_alpha   90.00
_cell.angle_beta   90.00
_cell.angle_gamma   90.00
#
_symmetry.space_group_name_H-M   'P 1'
#
loop_
_entity.id
_entity.type
_entity.pdbx_description
1 polymer ?
#
loop_
_entity_poly.entity_id
_entity_poly.type
_entity_poly.pdbx_seq_one_letter_code
_entity_poly.pdbx_strand_id
1 'polypeptide(L)'
;GRYGPFTERRMRCSDLGDAVGRLAALSAAERARLPGISAPRAAQSLAGAVVGHTAMKLTGLEAVALCPWAIREGVLLRHIEDGPAWWAEVVRRSDEAAPPAPVPLRLASASN
;
A
#
# COMPACT_ATOMS: atom_id res chain seq x y z
N GLY A 1 -4.21 -14.40 8.06
CA GLY A 1 -4.08 -15.45 7.03
C GLY A 1 -3.99 -16.79 7.72
N ARG A 2 -4.64 -17.82 7.21
CA ARG A 2 -4.86 -19.13 7.87
C ARG A 2 -3.57 -19.90 8.26
N TYR A 3 -2.40 -19.45 7.80
CA TYR A 3 -1.12 -20.15 7.92
C TYR A 3 -0.07 -19.45 8.81
N GLY A 4 -0.44 -18.32 9.46
CA GLY A 4 0.46 -17.59 10.34
C GLY A 4 1.43 -16.62 9.62
N PRO A 5 2.27 -15.88 10.38
CA PRO A 5 3.12 -14.82 9.84
C PRO A 5 4.34 -15.35 9.08
N PHE A 6 4.84 -16.54 9.40
CA PHE A 6 6.09 -17.10 8.84
C PHE A 6 5.89 -17.92 7.55
N THR A 7 4.67 -17.96 7.00
CA THR A 7 4.47 -18.59 5.68
C THR A 7 5.05 -17.69 4.60
N GLU A 8 5.97 -18.24 3.82
CA GLU A 8 6.42 -17.59 2.60
C GLU A 8 5.22 -17.39 1.65
N ARG A 9 5.09 -16.18 1.12
CA ARG A 9 4.05 -15.82 0.17
C ARG A 9 4.71 -15.15 -1.01
N ARG A 10 4.48 -15.69 -2.20
CA ARG A 10 4.97 -15.13 -3.46
C ARG A 10 3.81 -14.63 -4.29
N MET A 11 4.00 -13.51 -4.97
CA MET A 11 3.03 -12.92 -5.89
C MET A 11 3.70 -12.73 -7.25
N ARG A 12 3.15 -13.32 -8.31
CA ARG A 12 3.65 -13.11 -9.68
C ARG A 12 3.07 -11.82 -10.27
N CYS A 13 3.81 -11.21 -11.18
CA CYS A 13 3.36 -10.03 -11.92
C CYS A 13 2.07 -10.33 -12.69
N SER A 14 1.99 -11.50 -13.33
CA SER A 14 0.80 -11.96 -14.07
C SER A 14 -0.43 -12.03 -13.17
N ASP A 15 -0.30 -12.65 -11.99
CA ASP A 15 -1.42 -12.82 -11.06
C ASP A 15 -1.94 -11.47 -10.55
N LEU A 16 -1.03 -10.51 -10.33
CA LEU A 16 -1.41 -9.15 -9.95
C LEU A 16 -2.07 -8.40 -11.11
N GLY A 17 -1.63 -8.63 -12.35
CA GLY A 17 -2.29 -8.14 -13.57
C GLY A 17 -3.73 -8.65 -13.70
N ASP A 18 -3.96 -9.94 -13.49
CA ASP A 18 -5.31 -10.54 -13.48
C ASP A 18 -6.17 -9.95 -12.35
N ALA A 19 -5.56 -9.69 -11.20
CA ALA A 19 -6.23 -9.04 -10.08
C ALA A 19 -6.64 -7.60 -10.40
N VAL A 20 -5.85 -6.83 -11.15
CA VAL A 20 -6.22 -5.49 -11.61
C VAL A 20 -7.51 -5.54 -12.43
N GLY A 21 -7.60 -6.44 -13.42
CA GLY A 21 -8.81 -6.59 -14.24
C GLY A 21 -10.03 -6.98 -13.41
N ARG A 22 -9.90 -7.96 -12.52
CA ARG A 22 -10.98 -8.39 -11.62
C ARG A 22 -11.44 -7.28 -10.68
N LEU A 23 -10.51 -6.53 -10.08
CA LEU A 23 -10.84 -5.45 -9.15
C LEU A 23 -11.49 -4.27 -9.88
N ALA A 24 -11.10 -3.98 -11.12
CA ALA A 24 -11.67 -2.90 -11.92
C ALA A 24 -13.15 -3.14 -12.27
N ALA A 25 -13.56 -4.40 -12.41
CA ALA A 25 -14.94 -4.78 -12.70
C ALA A 25 -15.90 -4.69 -11.49
N LEU A 26 -15.38 -4.46 -10.28
CA LEU A 26 -16.16 -4.47 -9.04
C LEU A 26 -16.22 -3.07 -8.41
N SER A 27 -17.40 -2.72 -7.89
CA SER A 27 -17.56 -1.56 -7.00
C SER A 27 -16.78 -1.73 -5.70
N ALA A 28 -16.54 -0.64 -4.97
CA ALA A 28 -15.89 -0.73 -3.66
C ALA A 28 -16.66 -1.62 -2.67
N ALA A 29 -18.00 -1.59 -2.69
CA ALA A 29 -18.83 -2.46 -1.84
C ALA A 29 -18.68 -3.95 -2.20
N GLU A 30 -18.55 -4.28 -3.49
CA GLU A 30 -18.26 -5.64 -3.94
C GLU A 30 -16.85 -6.08 -3.58
N ARG A 31 -15.85 -5.21 -3.76
CA ARG A 31 -14.46 -5.50 -3.36
C ARG A 31 -14.34 -5.80 -1.87
N ALA A 32 -15.11 -5.14 -1.01
CA ALA A 32 -15.15 -5.40 0.43
C ALA A 32 -15.67 -6.80 0.81
N ARG A 33 -16.35 -7.49 -0.11
CA ARG A 33 -16.83 -8.87 0.09
C ARG A 33 -15.78 -9.91 -0.31
N LEU A 34 -14.69 -9.51 -0.97
CA LEU A 34 -13.64 -10.43 -1.38
C LEU A 34 -12.80 -10.89 -0.17
N PRO A 35 -12.42 -12.18 -0.10
CA PRO A 35 -11.54 -12.67 0.95
C PRO A 35 -10.23 -11.88 1.03
N GLY A 36 -9.94 -11.33 2.22
CA GLY A 36 -8.70 -10.59 2.48
C GLY A 36 -8.75 -9.09 2.19
N ILE A 37 -9.85 -8.56 1.65
CA ILE A 37 -10.07 -7.12 1.47
C ILE A 37 -11.07 -6.64 2.52
N SER A 38 -10.59 -5.89 3.51
CA SER A 38 -11.47 -5.25 4.49
C SER A 38 -12.21 -4.07 3.89
N ALA A 39 -13.34 -3.65 4.49
CA ALA A 39 -14.09 -2.49 4.03
C ALA A 39 -13.22 -1.21 3.91
N PRO A 40 -12.32 -0.88 4.87
CA PRO A 40 -11.41 0.25 4.71
C PRO A 40 -10.38 0.10 3.59
N ARG A 41 -10.13 -1.11 3.08
CA ARG A 41 -9.20 -1.38 1.98
C ARG A 41 -9.88 -1.41 0.62
N ALA A 42 -11.20 -1.54 0.58
CA ALA A 42 -11.91 -1.81 -0.66
C ALA A 42 -11.86 -0.63 -1.65
N ALA A 43 -11.85 0.60 -1.14
CA ALA A 43 -11.74 1.81 -1.94
C ALA A 43 -10.38 1.91 -2.67
N GLN A 44 -9.27 1.69 -1.95
CA GLN A 44 -7.91 1.83 -2.50
C GLN A 44 -7.32 0.55 -3.10
N SER A 45 -7.95 -0.62 -2.92
CA SER A 45 -7.40 -1.90 -3.38
C SER A 45 -7.06 -1.94 -4.87
N LEU A 46 -7.91 -1.38 -5.73
CA LEU A 46 -7.64 -1.27 -7.18
C LEU A 46 -6.42 -0.37 -7.44
N ALA A 47 -6.36 0.81 -6.81
CA ALA A 47 -5.23 1.72 -6.97
C ALA A 47 -3.91 1.06 -6.55
N GLY A 48 -3.91 0.36 -5.41
CA GLY A 48 -2.75 -0.40 -4.95
C GLY A 48 -2.33 -1.51 -5.91
N ALA A 49 -3.28 -2.24 -6.49
CA ALA A 49 -3.00 -3.28 -7.48
C ALA A 49 -2.39 -2.69 -8.76
N VAL A 50 -2.92 -1.57 -9.27
CA VAL A 50 -2.38 -0.86 -10.45
C VAL A 50 -0.96 -0.37 -10.19
N VAL A 51 -0.73 0.28 -9.04
CA VAL A 51 0.61 0.78 -8.68
C VAL A 51 1.60 -0.38 -8.55
N GLY A 52 1.23 -1.44 -7.83
CA GLY A 52 2.08 -2.61 -7.65
C GLY A 52 2.42 -3.31 -8.97
N HIS A 53 1.42 -3.55 -9.82
CA HIS A 53 1.62 -4.18 -11.13
C HIS A 53 2.51 -3.32 -12.03
N THR A 54 2.26 -2.00 -12.05
CA THR A 54 3.07 -1.07 -12.85
C THR A 54 4.51 -1.03 -12.36
N ALA A 55 4.74 -0.97 -11.05
CA ALA A 55 6.08 -1.02 -10.48
C ALA A 55 6.82 -2.31 -10.87
N MET A 56 6.16 -3.47 -10.76
CA MET A 56 6.75 -4.75 -11.17
C MET A 56 7.10 -4.76 -12.66
N LYS A 57 6.21 -4.26 -13.53
CA LYS A 57 6.48 -4.15 -14.97
C LYS A 57 7.64 -3.23 -15.30
N LEU A 58 7.69 -2.04 -14.70
CA LEU A 58 8.73 -1.05 -14.96
C LEU A 58 10.12 -1.49 -14.45
N THR A 59 10.15 -2.33 -13.42
CA THR A 59 11.39 -2.87 -12.85
C THR A 59 11.77 -4.23 -13.42
N GLY A 60 10.94 -4.84 -14.27
CA GLY A 60 11.19 -6.16 -14.84
C GLY A 60 11.06 -7.32 -13.84
N LEU A 61 10.37 -7.11 -12.71
CA LEU A 61 10.18 -8.15 -11.68
C LEU A 61 9.02 -9.09 -12.03
N GLU A 62 9.34 -10.33 -12.36
CA GLU A 62 8.32 -11.36 -12.67
C GLU A 62 7.56 -11.83 -11.42
N ALA A 63 8.17 -11.74 -10.24
CA ALA A 63 7.55 -12.08 -8.97
C ALA A 63 8.21 -11.38 -7.79
N VAL A 64 7.45 -11.21 -6.71
CA VAL A 64 7.90 -10.65 -5.44
C VAL A 64 7.52 -11.55 -4.28
N ALA A 65 8.34 -11.55 -3.23
CA ALA A 65 7.98 -12.13 -1.94
C ALA A 65 7.21 -11.08 -1.11
N LEU A 66 6.12 -11.48 -0.46
CA LEU A 66 5.35 -10.63 0.43
C LEU A 66 5.99 -10.68 1.82
N CYS A 67 6.59 -9.56 2.24
CA CYS A 67 7.14 -9.41 3.57
C CYS A 67 6.00 -9.40 4.62
N PRO A 68 6.09 -10.21 5.70
CA PRO A 68 5.10 -10.16 6.78
C PRO A 68 5.29 -8.97 7.73
N TRP A 69 6.35 -8.18 7.54
CA TRP A 69 6.75 -7.05 8.38
C TRP A 69 6.57 -5.76 7.58
N ALA A 70 6.14 -4.69 8.26
CA ALA A 70 5.95 -3.38 7.67
C ALA A 70 6.59 -2.29 8.55
N ILE A 71 6.16 -1.05 8.35
CA ILE A 71 6.70 0.13 9.05
C ILE A 71 6.63 -0.03 10.57
N ARG A 72 5.54 -0.58 11.10
CA ARG A 72 5.39 -0.75 12.56
C ARG A 72 6.51 -1.60 13.15
N GLU A 73 6.79 -2.74 12.54
CA GLU A 73 7.85 -3.63 13.02
C GLU A 73 9.24 -2.99 12.83
N GLY A 74 9.47 -2.27 11.73
CA GLY A 74 10.71 -1.50 11.53
C GLY A 74 10.94 -0.42 12.60
N VAL A 75 9.88 0.30 13.00
CA VAL A 75 9.93 1.27 14.10
C VAL A 75 10.28 0.59 15.42
N LEU A 76 9.69 -0.57 15.71
CA LEU A 76 9.98 -1.33 16.94
C LEU A 76 11.43 -1.83 16.96
N LEU A 77 11.92 -2.38 15.85
CA LEU A 77 13.31 -2.82 15.75
C LEU A 77 14.28 -1.68 15.99
N ARG A 78 14.07 -0.53 15.34
CA ARG A 78 14.92 0.65 15.53
C ARG A 78 14.89 1.18 16.95
N HIS A 79 13.74 1.14 17.62
CA HIS A 79 13.64 1.51 19.03
C HIS A 79 14.47 0.61 19.94
N ILE A 80 14.55 -0.69 19.63
CA ILE A 80 15.36 -1.65 20.40
C ILE A 80 16.86 -1.43 20.14
N GLU A 81 17.23 -1.13 18.90
CA GLU A 81 18.64 -0.94 18.48
C GLU A 81 19.21 0.41 18.93
N ASP A 82 18.49 1.51 18.70
CA ASP A 82 18.98 2.87 18.87
C ASP A 82 18.38 3.60 20.11
N GLY A 83 17.43 2.96 20.81
CA GLY A 83 16.64 3.60 21.87
C GLY A 83 15.54 4.55 21.36
N PRO A 84 14.87 5.31 22.24
CA PRO A 84 13.71 6.15 21.87
C PRO A 84 14.05 7.50 21.25
N ALA A 85 15.29 7.97 21.36
CA ALA A 85 15.65 9.37 21.09
C ALA A 85 15.34 9.81 19.64
N TRP A 86 15.52 8.91 18.67
CA TRP A 86 15.23 9.19 17.27
C TRP A 86 13.74 9.45 17.01
N TRP A 87 12.84 8.87 17.81
CA TRP A 87 11.39 9.08 17.65
C TRP A 87 10.98 10.48 18.11
N ALA A 88 11.61 11.00 19.17
CA ALA A 88 11.38 12.37 19.63
C ALA A 88 11.78 13.41 18.56
N GLU A 89 12.86 13.17 17.82
CA GLU A 89 13.26 14.02 16.67
C GLU A 89 12.25 13.98 15.53
N VAL A 90 11.75 12.78 15.16
CA VAL A 90 10.76 12.62 14.09
C VAL A 90 9.44 13.33 14.41
N VAL A 91 8.97 13.21 15.66
CA VAL A 91 7.75 13.89 16.12
C VAL A 91 7.93 15.41 16.03
N ARG A 92 9.05 15.95 16.51
CA ARG A 92 9.33 17.40 16.45
C ARG A 92 9.29 17.94 15.01
N ARG A 93 9.92 17.23 14.06
CA ARG A 93 9.91 17.62 12.63
C ARG A 93 8.50 17.56 12.01
N SER A 94 7.65 16.65 12.51
CA SER A 94 6.27 16.53 12.03
C SER A 94 5.40 17.69 12.54
N ASP A 95 5.64 18.14 13.77
CA ASP A 95 4.96 19.30 14.37
C ASP A 95 5.42 20.63 13.74
N GLU A 96 6.70 20.74 13.36
CA GLU A 96 7.25 21.91 12.66
C GLU A 96 6.78 22.02 11.20
N ALA A 97 6.50 20.89 10.55
CA ALA A 97 5.97 20.85 9.19
C ALA A 97 4.46 21.12 9.16
N ALA A 98 4.04 22.36 9.41
CA ALA A 98 2.67 22.79 9.14
C ALA A 98 2.30 22.43 7.69
N PRO A 99 1.15 21.77 7.42
CA PRO A 99 0.83 21.33 6.08
C PRO A 99 0.69 22.55 5.15
N PRO A 100 1.29 22.52 3.94
CA PRO A 100 1.01 23.55 2.95
C PRO A 100 -0.49 23.56 2.66
N ALA A 101 -1.06 24.75 2.44
CA ALA A 101 -2.46 24.90 2.07
C ALA A 101 -2.81 23.90 0.95
N PRO A 102 -3.97 23.21 1.02
CA PRO A 102 -4.30 22.15 0.09
C PRO A 102 -4.21 22.67 -1.36
N VAL A 103 -3.39 22.01 -2.17
CA VAL A 103 -3.25 22.33 -3.60
C VAL A 103 -4.57 21.95 -4.28
N PRO A 104 -5.31 22.90 -4.90
CA PRO A 104 -6.57 22.59 -5.55
C PRO A 104 -6.36 21.54 -6.65
N LEU A 105 -7.12 20.45 -6.59
CA LEU A 105 -7.11 19.41 -7.61
C LEU A 105 -7.67 20.01 -8.91
N ARG A 106 -6.80 20.32 -9.88
CA ARG A 106 -7.25 20.78 -11.21
C ARG A 106 -7.77 19.60 -11.99
N LEU A 107 -9.09 19.40 -11.96
CA LEU A 107 -9.76 18.51 -12.90
C LEU A 107 -9.75 19.19 -14.28
N ALA A 108 -9.08 18.56 -15.25
CA ALA A 108 -9.17 18.99 -16.63
C ALA A 108 -10.62 18.80 -17.10
N SER A 109 -11.34 19.89 -17.35
CA SER A 109 -12.65 19.81 -17.99
C SER A 109 -12.45 19.35 -19.43
N ALA A 110 -13.12 18.28 -19.84
CA ALA A 110 -13.22 17.92 -21.25
C ALA A 110 -13.94 19.06 -22.00
N SER A 111 -13.25 19.66 -22.96
CA SER A 111 -13.83 20.59 -23.93
C SER A 111 -14.84 19.83 -24.79
N ASN A 112 -16.05 20.36 -24.91
CA ASN A 112 -17.08 19.89 -25.84
C ASN A 112 -17.34 20.98 -26.88
#